data_AF-A0A954L1B8-F1
#
_entry.id   AF-A0A954L1B8-F1
#
_cell.length_a   1.000
_cell.length_b   1.000
_cell.length_c   1.000
_cell.angle_alpha   90.00
_cell.angle_beta   90.00
_cell.angle_gamma   90.00
#
_symmetry.space_group_name_H-M   'P 1'
#
loop_
_entity.id
_entity.type
_entity.pdbx_description
1 polymer ?
#
loop_
_entity_poly.entity_id
_entity_poly.type
_entity_poly.pdbx_seq_one_letter_code
_entity_poly.pdbx_strand_id
1 'polypeptide(L)'
;REENWSSDTRYGRPNLPELTSPYQHAEEKIPDLFRPETNLSDPARWDAFQPIRDYVTTVGAEQGWSAVDVPSYQSPVPFDEPVLGIIGMWRDGGGANPHFALALGETMLRVGQRYLAWNAFERASRMADRYSADPDIRRFLVSHCRGRQAAIEETLQFVSTDDASRSNPPWQHISPPPTAETLSRLTSAFDAELEDAMAFRQRCETYEEQQIASGRSVFDADFYSEFGEDRASISSSVGLEETVLYVPRKVQNHWVSRRQRAGTTFGSGIGAAFVAAVIQLVRALRGKDAKLSGPSELR
;
A
#
# COMPACT_ATOMS: atom_id res chain seq x y z
N ARG A 1 6.69 -2.60 0.87
CA ARG A 1 6.35 -1.19 0.55
C ARG A 1 7.12 -0.70 -0.68
N GLU A 2 8.45 -0.88 -0.76
CA GLU A 2 9.29 -0.42 -1.90
C GLU A 2 9.14 -1.17 -3.24
N GLU A 3 8.39 -2.28 -3.31
CA GLU A 3 8.17 -3.01 -4.59
C GLU A 3 6.70 -3.42 -4.81
N ASN A 4 5.75 -2.74 -4.14
CA ASN A 4 4.44 -2.45 -4.78
C ASN A 4 4.63 -1.54 -6.02
N TRP A 5 5.87 -1.09 -6.22
CA TRP A 5 6.48 -0.32 -7.29
C TRP A 5 7.06 -1.18 -8.44
N SER A 6 6.68 -2.45 -8.58
CA SER A 6 7.02 -3.22 -9.78
C SER A 6 6.19 -2.75 -10.99
N SER A 7 6.69 -3.00 -12.20
CA SER A 7 6.16 -2.46 -13.46
C SER A 7 4.68 -2.77 -13.75
N ASP A 8 4.12 -3.77 -13.08
CA ASP A 8 2.83 -4.37 -13.48
C ASP A 8 1.64 -3.88 -12.65
N THR A 9 1.85 -3.38 -11.42
CA THR A 9 0.74 -2.92 -10.56
C THR A 9 0.43 -1.43 -10.67
N ARG A 10 1.31 -0.59 -11.24
CA ARG A 10 1.16 0.88 -11.40
C ARG A 10 0.76 1.68 -10.15
N TYR A 11 0.75 1.10 -8.95
CA TYR A 11 0.24 1.74 -7.74
C TYR A 11 1.37 2.36 -6.88
N GLY A 12 1.24 3.66 -6.59
CA GLY A 12 1.93 4.35 -5.50
C GLY A 12 3.40 4.71 -5.73
N ARG A 13 3.74 5.40 -6.84
CA ARG A 13 5.11 5.91 -7.02
C ARG A 13 5.36 7.14 -6.12
N PRO A 14 6.53 7.25 -5.46
CA PRO A 14 6.98 8.52 -4.94
C PRO A 14 7.20 9.51 -6.09
N ASN A 15 6.97 10.80 -5.84
CA ASN A 15 7.15 11.88 -6.82
C ASN A 15 8.61 12.10 -7.24
N LEU A 16 9.54 11.42 -6.60
CA LEU A 16 10.98 11.50 -6.87
C LEU A 16 11.45 10.16 -7.44
N PRO A 17 11.22 9.89 -8.74
CA PRO A 17 11.64 8.64 -9.38
C PRO A 17 13.16 8.43 -9.38
N GLU A 18 13.92 9.49 -9.09
CA GLU A 18 15.39 9.46 -8.99
C GLU A 18 15.88 8.96 -7.62
N LEU A 19 15.02 8.97 -6.60
CA LEU A 19 15.40 8.52 -5.27
C LEU A 19 15.13 7.04 -5.09
N THR A 20 16.19 6.25 -5.02
CA THR A 20 16.14 4.84 -4.64
C THR A 20 15.55 4.59 -3.25
N SER A 21 15.55 5.59 -2.35
CA SER A 21 14.87 5.54 -1.06
C SER A 21 14.39 6.94 -0.64
N PRO A 22 13.13 7.30 -0.92
CA PRO A 22 12.55 8.58 -0.51
C PRO A 22 12.56 8.78 1.00
N TYR A 23 12.39 7.71 1.78
CA TYR A 23 12.39 7.76 3.24
C TYR A 23 13.75 8.17 3.80
N GLN A 24 14.83 7.53 3.33
CA GLN A 24 16.18 7.89 3.76
C GLN A 24 16.49 9.35 3.43
N HIS A 25 16.08 9.81 2.26
CA HIS A 25 16.27 11.20 1.88
C HIS A 25 15.42 12.15 2.75
N ALA A 26 14.21 11.75 3.16
CA ALA A 26 13.40 12.50 4.10
C ALA A 26 14.08 12.61 5.48
N GLU A 27 14.65 11.53 5.99
CA GLU A 27 15.39 11.51 7.26
C GLU A 27 16.64 12.40 7.21
N GLU A 28 17.37 12.37 6.10
CA GLU A 28 18.54 13.24 5.88
C GLU A 28 18.15 14.72 5.78
N LYS A 29 16.98 15.03 5.20
CA LYS A 29 16.51 16.40 4.98
C LYS A 29 15.74 16.99 6.16
N ILE A 30 15.06 16.15 6.94
CA ILE A 30 14.16 16.55 8.02
C ILE A 30 14.41 15.65 9.26
N PRO A 31 15.65 15.58 9.77
CA PRO A 31 16.02 14.62 10.81
C PRO A 31 15.20 14.79 12.09
N ASP A 32 14.79 16.04 12.39
CA ASP A 32 13.99 16.34 13.57
C ASP A 32 12.61 15.67 13.56
N LEU A 33 12.03 15.41 12.39
CA LEU A 33 10.74 14.71 12.27
C LEU A 33 10.81 13.28 12.82
N PHE A 34 11.98 12.65 12.72
CA PHE A 34 12.19 11.24 13.07
C PHE A 34 12.76 11.05 14.49
N ARG A 35 12.94 12.13 15.24
CA ARG A 35 13.41 12.10 16.62
C ARG A 35 12.24 11.83 17.58
N PRO A 36 12.32 10.79 18.45
CA PRO A 36 11.25 10.47 19.40
C PRO A 36 10.84 11.62 20.33
N GLU A 37 11.79 12.49 20.67
CA GLU A 37 11.60 13.65 21.55
C GLU A 37 10.95 14.86 20.86
N THR A 38 10.73 14.80 19.54
CA THR A 38 10.12 15.89 18.80
C THR A 38 8.63 15.97 19.09
N ASN A 39 8.18 17.10 19.63
CA ASN A 39 6.76 17.44 19.69
C ASN A 39 6.24 17.80 18.29
N LEU A 40 5.63 16.84 17.60
CA LEU A 40 5.02 17.02 16.28
C LEU A 40 3.76 17.90 16.30
N SER A 41 3.16 18.08 17.48
CA SER A 41 1.95 18.88 17.66
C SER A 41 2.24 20.37 17.86
N ASP A 42 3.51 20.77 17.99
CA ASP A 42 3.89 22.18 18.17
C ASP A 42 3.78 22.96 16.84
N PRO A 43 2.81 23.90 16.72
CA PRO A 43 2.61 24.66 15.49
C PRO A 43 3.82 25.50 15.09
N ALA A 44 4.66 25.92 16.05
CA ALA A 44 5.87 26.68 15.77
C ALA A 44 6.91 25.88 14.97
N ARG A 45 6.76 24.55 14.90
CA ARG A 45 7.67 23.64 14.19
C ARG A 45 7.14 23.17 12.85
N TRP A 46 5.89 23.48 12.49
CA TRP A 46 5.26 22.93 11.28
C TRP A 46 5.98 23.36 10.00
N ASP A 47 6.50 24.59 9.93
CA ASP A 47 7.30 25.05 8.79
C ASP A 47 8.56 24.21 8.58
N ALA A 48 9.20 23.75 9.66
CA ALA A 48 10.37 22.87 9.58
C ALA A 48 10.03 21.46 9.10
N PHE A 49 8.77 21.01 9.29
CA PHE A 49 8.30 19.69 8.87
C PHE A 49 7.64 19.70 7.49
N GLN A 50 7.26 20.87 6.98
CA GLN A 50 6.60 21.04 5.69
C GLN A 50 7.28 20.29 4.52
N PRO A 51 8.62 20.18 4.43
CA PRO A 51 9.27 19.42 3.35
C PRO A 51 8.94 17.93 3.35
N ILE A 52 8.31 17.36 4.39
CA ILE A 52 7.93 15.95 4.42
C ILE A 52 6.97 15.61 3.28
N ARG A 53 6.18 16.60 2.83
CA ARG A 53 5.21 16.47 1.74
C ARG A 53 5.86 16.07 0.42
N ASP A 54 7.13 16.42 0.20
CA ASP A 54 7.87 16.02 -1.02
C ASP A 54 8.14 14.50 -1.07
N TYR A 55 8.05 13.83 0.10
CA TYR A 55 8.27 12.39 0.26
C TYR A 55 6.97 11.60 0.43
N VAL A 56 5.84 12.29 0.46
CA VAL A 56 4.51 11.70 0.52
C VAL A 56 4.15 11.14 -0.86
N THR A 57 3.63 9.92 -0.90
CA THR A 57 3.13 9.32 -2.14
C THR A 57 2.02 10.19 -2.72
N THR A 58 2.12 10.53 -4.00
CA THR A 58 1.06 11.26 -4.68
C THR A 58 0.06 10.33 -5.33
N VAL A 59 -1.19 10.78 -5.42
CA VAL A 59 -2.32 10.04 -5.99
C VAL A 59 -3.12 10.95 -6.93
N GLY A 60 -3.83 10.33 -7.89
CA GLY A 60 -4.69 11.04 -8.83
C GLY A 60 -3.97 11.46 -10.12
N ALA A 61 -4.77 11.89 -11.10
CA ALA A 61 -4.33 12.31 -12.44
C ALA A 61 -3.53 11.26 -13.24
N GLU A 62 -3.75 9.96 -12.95
CA GLU A 62 -3.14 8.89 -13.72
C GLU A 62 -3.74 8.75 -15.13
N GLN A 63 -3.11 7.95 -16.00
CA GLN A 63 -3.56 7.75 -17.38
C GLN A 63 -5.06 7.41 -17.45
N GLY A 64 -5.83 8.24 -18.16
CA GLY A 64 -7.29 8.12 -18.30
C GLY A 64 -8.09 9.11 -17.43
N TRP A 65 -7.49 9.71 -16.40
CA TRP A 65 -8.16 10.73 -15.56
C TRP A 65 -8.41 12.04 -16.30
N SER A 66 -7.53 12.42 -17.23
CA SER A 66 -7.69 13.63 -18.04
C SER A 66 -8.94 13.61 -18.93
N ALA A 67 -9.57 12.44 -19.10
CA ALA A 67 -10.82 12.28 -19.85
C ALA A 67 -12.07 12.31 -18.96
N VAL A 68 -11.90 12.37 -17.63
CA VAL A 68 -13.02 12.47 -16.68
C VAL A 68 -13.31 13.95 -16.48
N ASP A 69 -14.50 14.38 -16.88
CA ASP A 69 -14.94 15.78 -16.85
C ASP A 69 -15.39 16.16 -15.42
N VAL A 70 -14.42 16.17 -14.48
CA VAL A 70 -14.64 16.52 -13.08
C VAL A 70 -13.75 17.68 -12.65
N PRO A 71 -14.19 18.54 -11.70
CA PRO A 71 -13.41 19.67 -11.21
C PRO A 71 -12.16 19.30 -10.39
N SER A 72 -11.78 18.02 -10.33
CA SER A 72 -10.69 17.56 -9.46
C SER A 72 -9.32 17.88 -10.03
N TYR A 73 -8.30 17.79 -9.16
CA TYR A 73 -6.89 18.03 -9.50
C TYR A 73 -6.49 17.32 -10.81
N GLN A 74 -6.01 18.10 -11.78
CA GLN A 74 -5.51 17.60 -13.06
C GLN A 74 -4.04 17.15 -12.98
N SER A 75 -3.41 17.34 -11.82
CA SER A 75 -2.06 16.86 -11.49
C SER A 75 -2.13 15.98 -10.24
N PRO A 76 -1.21 15.01 -10.08
CA PRO A 76 -1.11 14.24 -8.85
C PRO A 76 -0.87 15.14 -7.64
N VAL A 77 -1.48 14.81 -6.50
CA VAL A 77 -1.32 15.54 -5.23
C VAL A 77 -0.86 14.59 -4.12
N PRO A 78 -0.17 15.07 -3.07
CA PRO A 78 0.14 14.29 -1.88
C PRO A 78 -1.11 13.56 -1.33
N PHE A 79 -1.02 12.26 -1.01
CA PHE A 79 -2.21 11.47 -0.63
C PHE A 79 -2.94 12.00 0.60
N ASP A 80 -2.24 12.69 1.49
CA ASP A 80 -2.80 13.28 2.70
C ASP A 80 -3.74 14.44 2.36
N GLU A 81 -3.55 15.16 1.25
CA GLU A 81 -4.46 16.23 0.83
C GLU A 81 -5.92 15.76 0.60
N PRO A 82 -6.21 14.79 -0.29
CA PRO A 82 -7.57 14.31 -0.46
C PRO A 82 -8.10 13.61 0.80
N VAL A 83 -7.24 12.99 1.60
CA VAL A 83 -7.63 12.36 2.86
C VAL A 83 -8.05 13.40 3.90
N LEU A 84 -7.28 14.48 4.06
CA LEU A 84 -7.63 15.61 4.93
C LEU A 84 -8.93 16.28 4.48
N GLY A 85 -9.14 16.43 3.16
CA GLY A 85 -10.40 16.91 2.60
C GLY A 85 -11.57 15.99 2.95
N ILE A 86 -11.42 14.68 2.78
CA ILE A 86 -12.42 13.67 3.17
C ILE A 86 -12.71 13.74 4.67
N ILE A 87 -11.67 13.79 5.52
CA ILE A 87 -11.82 13.85 6.98
C ILE A 87 -12.54 15.14 7.38
N GLY A 88 -12.16 16.28 6.83
CA GLY A 88 -12.84 17.56 7.08
C GLY A 88 -14.32 17.50 6.68
N MET A 89 -14.63 17.00 5.49
CA MET A 89 -16.03 16.84 5.05
C MET A 89 -16.83 15.83 5.88
N TRP A 90 -16.18 14.80 6.41
CA TRP A 90 -16.80 13.84 7.34
C TRP A 90 -17.07 14.42 8.72
N ARG A 91 -16.19 15.29 9.22
CA ARG A 91 -16.31 15.92 10.54
C ARG A 91 -17.24 17.12 10.55
N ASP A 92 -17.05 18.04 9.61
CA ASP A 92 -17.64 19.38 9.68
C ASP A 92 -18.79 19.59 8.69
N GLY A 93 -19.02 18.62 7.78
CA GLY A 93 -19.95 18.76 6.67
C GLY A 93 -21.04 17.69 6.64
N GLY A 94 -20.90 16.73 5.71
CA GLY A 94 -21.97 15.81 5.31
C GLY A 94 -22.04 14.50 6.10
N GLY A 95 -21.16 14.30 7.07
CA GLY A 95 -21.02 13.04 7.80
C GLY A 95 -20.56 11.88 6.91
N ALA A 96 -20.54 10.67 7.49
CA ALA A 96 -20.09 9.46 6.78
C ALA A 96 -20.81 9.29 5.42
N ASN A 97 -20.05 9.04 4.35
CA ASN A 97 -20.52 9.05 2.96
C ASN A 97 -19.85 7.91 2.15
N PRO A 98 -20.61 7.10 1.38
CA PRO A 98 -20.05 5.96 0.64
C PRO A 98 -19.08 6.35 -0.48
N HIS A 99 -19.24 7.52 -1.10
CA HIS A 99 -18.29 8.03 -2.10
C HIS A 99 -16.94 8.32 -1.47
N PHE A 100 -16.93 8.94 -0.28
CA PHE A 100 -15.69 9.20 0.46
C PHE A 100 -15.05 7.92 0.99
N ALA A 101 -15.84 6.97 1.47
CA ALA A 101 -15.32 5.66 1.89
C ALA A 101 -14.69 4.90 0.72
N LEU A 102 -15.34 4.91 -0.45
CA LEU A 102 -14.80 4.30 -1.66
C LEU A 102 -13.51 5.00 -2.12
N ALA A 103 -13.51 6.33 -2.17
CA ALA A 103 -12.34 7.12 -2.53
C ALA A 103 -11.17 6.89 -1.55
N LEU A 104 -11.46 6.78 -0.25
CA LEU A 104 -10.49 6.46 0.78
C LEU A 104 -9.94 5.05 0.60
N GLY A 105 -10.79 4.05 0.33
CA GLY A 105 -10.33 2.67 0.11
C GLY A 105 -9.40 2.55 -1.10
N GLU A 106 -9.77 3.20 -2.20
CA GLU A 106 -8.95 3.29 -3.40
C GLU A 106 -7.63 4.05 -3.16
N THR A 107 -7.64 5.10 -2.33
CA THR A 107 -6.44 5.85 -1.94
C THR A 107 -5.53 5.03 -1.03
N MET A 108 -6.08 4.40 0.00
CA MET A 108 -5.34 3.56 0.94
C MET A 108 -4.69 2.37 0.24
N LEU A 109 -5.38 1.76 -0.73
CA LEU A 109 -4.82 0.69 -1.54
C LEU A 109 -3.63 1.19 -2.38
N ARG A 110 -3.72 2.40 -2.96
CA ARG A 110 -2.63 3.04 -3.73
C ARG A 110 -1.38 3.26 -2.88
N VAL A 111 -1.54 3.64 -1.61
CA VAL A 111 -0.41 3.89 -0.69
C VAL A 111 0.03 2.65 0.09
N GLY A 112 -0.55 1.49 -0.21
CA GLY A 112 -0.20 0.19 0.37
C GLY A 112 -0.75 -0.05 1.77
N GLN A 113 -1.72 0.74 2.22
CA GLN A 113 -2.40 0.57 3.51
C GLN A 113 -3.59 -0.38 3.34
N ARG A 114 -3.32 -1.68 3.30
CA ARG A 114 -4.31 -2.69 2.88
C ARG A 114 -5.40 -2.91 3.93
N TYR A 115 -5.07 -2.92 5.22
CA TYR A 115 -6.10 -3.00 6.27
C TYR A 115 -7.05 -1.78 6.25
N LEU A 116 -6.50 -0.56 6.14
CA LEU A 116 -7.32 0.65 6.03
C LEU A 116 -8.16 0.65 4.74
N ALA A 117 -7.58 0.19 3.63
CA ALA A 117 -8.32 0.02 2.38
C ALA A 117 -9.47 -0.99 2.54
N TRP A 118 -9.21 -2.13 3.16
CA TRP A 118 -10.21 -3.17 3.44
C TRP A 118 -11.36 -2.62 4.29
N ASN A 119 -11.05 -1.89 5.38
CA ASN A 119 -12.04 -1.26 6.25
C ASN A 119 -12.88 -0.20 5.49
N ALA A 120 -12.23 0.60 4.64
CA ALA A 120 -12.91 1.61 3.84
C ALA A 120 -13.84 0.99 2.79
N PHE A 121 -13.44 -0.12 2.13
CA PHE A 121 -14.32 -0.88 1.24
C PHE A 121 -15.48 -1.55 1.99
N GLU A 122 -15.23 -2.09 3.20
CA GLU A 122 -16.30 -2.63 4.04
C GLU A 122 -17.33 -1.54 4.34
N ARG A 123 -16.86 -0.37 4.79
CA ARG A 123 -17.69 0.78 5.10
C ARG A 123 -18.48 1.28 3.88
N ALA A 124 -17.84 1.38 2.71
CA ALA A 124 -18.51 1.77 1.47
C ALA A 124 -19.62 0.77 1.08
N SER A 125 -19.34 -0.53 1.18
CA SER A 125 -20.30 -1.59 0.83
C SER A 125 -21.54 -1.57 1.74
N ARG A 126 -21.36 -1.32 3.05
CA ARG A 126 -22.45 -1.23 4.03
C ARG A 126 -23.32 0.00 3.87
N MET A 127 -22.79 1.07 3.26
CA MET A 127 -23.52 2.29 2.97
C MET A 127 -23.99 2.36 1.50
N ALA A 128 -24.04 1.22 0.79
CA ALA A 128 -24.40 1.20 -0.62
C ALA A 128 -25.81 1.76 -0.88
N ASP A 129 -26.73 1.62 0.07
CA ASP A 129 -28.06 2.23 0.04
C ASP A 129 -28.03 3.76 -0.11
N ARG A 130 -26.99 4.42 0.43
CA ARG A 130 -26.78 5.88 0.34
C ARG A 130 -25.97 6.31 -0.88
N TYR A 131 -25.47 5.39 -1.70
CA TYR A 131 -24.60 5.69 -2.84
C TYR A 131 -25.38 6.04 -4.11
N SER A 132 -26.51 5.38 -4.35
CA SER A 132 -27.38 5.64 -5.51
C SER A 132 -28.78 5.10 -5.25
N ALA A 133 -29.80 5.75 -5.83
CA ALA A 133 -31.16 5.22 -5.85
C ALA A 133 -31.30 3.97 -6.73
N ASP A 134 -30.41 3.83 -7.73
CA ASP A 134 -30.43 2.72 -8.68
C ASP A 134 -29.92 1.41 -8.02
N PRO A 135 -30.74 0.34 -7.94
CA PRO A 135 -30.32 -0.94 -7.38
C PRO A 135 -29.14 -1.59 -8.14
N ASP A 136 -28.99 -1.37 -9.44
CA ASP A 136 -27.88 -1.93 -10.22
C ASP A 136 -26.56 -1.27 -9.86
N ILE A 137 -26.54 0.05 -9.71
CA ILE A 137 -25.34 0.79 -9.28
C ILE A 137 -24.94 0.38 -7.85
N ARG A 138 -25.92 0.14 -6.97
CA ARG A 138 -25.65 -0.37 -5.61
C ARG A 138 -25.06 -1.78 -5.62
N ARG A 139 -25.62 -2.69 -6.44
CA ARG A 139 -25.06 -4.04 -6.64
C ARG A 139 -23.64 -3.99 -7.16
N PHE A 140 -23.38 -3.12 -8.14
CA PHE A 140 -22.04 -2.90 -8.68
C PHE A 140 -21.07 -2.45 -7.59
N LEU A 141 -21.43 -1.44 -6.78
CA LEU A 141 -20.57 -0.96 -5.69
C LEU A 141 -20.22 -2.08 -4.71
N VAL A 142 -21.23 -2.85 -4.27
CA VAL A 142 -21.01 -3.96 -3.34
C VAL A 142 -20.08 -5.01 -3.96
N SER A 143 -20.33 -5.39 -5.22
CA SER A 143 -19.48 -6.34 -5.94
C SER A 143 -18.04 -5.84 -6.08
N HIS A 144 -17.85 -4.55 -6.42
CA HIS A 144 -16.55 -3.91 -6.51
C HIS A 144 -15.80 -3.96 -5.17
N CYS A 145 -16.45 -3.51 -4.09
CA CYS A 145 -15.85 -3.51 -2.74
C CYS A 145 -15.46 -4.92 -2.31
N ARG A 146 -16.33 -5.92 -2.52
CA ARG A 146 -16.05 -7.32 -2.18
C ARG A 146 -14.91 -7.91 -3.02
N GLY A 147 -14.86 -7.59 -4.31
CA GLY A 147 -13.75 -7.99 -5.18
C GLY A 147 -12.41 -7.40 -4.73
N ARG A 148 -12.40 -6.12 -4.32
CA ARG A 148 -11.21 -5.47 -3.76
C ARG A 148 -10.77 -6.09 -2.43
N GLN A 149 -11.71 -6.37 -1.52
CA GLN A 149 -11.43 -7.02 -0.24
C GLN A 149 -10.84 -8.42 -0.44
N ALA A 150 -11.41 -9.23 -1.32
CA ALA A 150 -10.89 -10.56 -1.64
C ALA A 150 -9.46 -10.50 -2.21
N ALA A 151 -9.18 -9.55 -3.11
CA ALA A 151 -7.83 -9.34 -3.63
C ALA A 151 -6.84 -8.90 -2.52
N ILE A 152 -7.28 -8.04 -1.60
CA ILE A 152 -6.48 -7.66 -0.43
C ILE A 152 -6.17 -8.91 0.40
N GLU A 153 -7.18 -9.67 0.81
CA GLU A 153 -7.04 -10.90 1.61
C GLU A 153 -6.10 -11.90 0.95
N GLU A 154 -6.19 -12.11 -0.36
CA GLU A 154 -5.27 -12.96 -1.13
C GLU A 154 -3.82 -12.46 -1.02
N THR A 155 -3.58 -11.15 -1.14
CA THR A 155 -2.23 -10.58 -1.03
C THR A 155 -1.69 -10.56 0.41
N LEU A 156 -2.57 -10.61 1.41
CA LEU A 156 -2.19 -10.69 2.82
C LEU A 156 -1.73 -12.11 3.18
N GLN A 157 -2.24 -13.14 2.51
CA GLN A 157 -1.79 -14.51 2.70
C GLN A 157 -0.35 -14.67 2.20
N PHE A 158 0.55 -15.18 3.05
CA PHE A 158 1.88 -15.60 2.63
C PHE A 158 1.79 -16.96 1.96
N VAL A 159 2.37 -17.05 0.76
CA VAL A 159 2.62 -18.31 0.09
C VAL A 159 4.10 -18.62 0.28
N SER A 160 4.42 -19.81 0.83
CA SER A 160 5.82 -20.23 1.00
C SER A 160 6.56 -20.13 -0.32
N THR A 161 7.80 -19.63 -0.28
CA THR A 161 8.72 -19.54 -1.43
C THR A 161 9.04 -20.89 -2.08
N ASP A 162 8.68 -22.00 -1.44
CA ASP A 162 8.80 -23.33 -2.03
C ASP A 162 7.84 -23.54 -3.21
N ASP A 163 6.78 -22.72 -3.30
CA ASP A 163 5.85 -22.71 -4.43
C ASP A 163 6.34 -21.72 -5.50
N ALA A 164 7.46 -22.06 -6.16
CA ALA A 164 8.11 -21.28 -7.21
C ALA A 164 7.24 -21.02 -8.46
N SER A 165 5.99 -21.50 -8.46
CA SER A 165 5.03 -21.41 -9.56
C SER A 165 4.23 -20.10 -9.60
N ARG A 166 4.18 -19.33 -8.50
CA ARG A 166 3.40 -18.08 -8.42
C ARG A 166 4.31 -16.85 -8.56
N SER A 167 3.92 -15.95 -9.46
CA SER A 167 4.67 -14.75 -9.86
C SER A 167 4.69 -13.61 -8.84
N ASN A 168 4.06 -13.78 -7.68
CA ASN A 168 4.00 -12.72 -6.68
C ASN A 168 5.30 -12.69 -5.89
N PRO A 169 6.05 -11.58 -5.93
CA PRO A 169 7.34 -11.57 -5.29
C PRO A 169 7.26 -11.57 -3.75
N PRO A 170 8.28 -12.13 -3.06
CA PRO A 170 8.28 -12.41 -1.61
C PRO A 170 7.94 -11.24 -0.68
N TRP A 171 8.15 -10.00 -1.14
CA TRP A 171 7.94 -8.76 -0.38
C TRP A 171 6.52 -8.18 -0.50
N GLN A 172 5.65 -8.77 -1.33
CA GLN A 172 4.23 -8.44 -1.34
C GLN A 172 3.49 -9.04 -0.15
N HIS A 173 4.12 -9.99 0.55
CA HIS A 173 3.57 -10.61 1.75
C HIS A 173 3.98 -9.82 3.00
N ILE A 174 3.03 -9.64 3.93
CA ILE A 174 3.39 -9.22 5.29
C ILE A 174 4.22 -10.34 5.90
N SER A 175 5.32 -10.02 6.57
CA SER A 175 6.09 -10.98 7.35
C SER A 175 6.12 -10.54 8.83
N PRO A 176 5.65 -11.40 9.76
CA PRO A 176 4.99 -12.67 9.50
C PRO A 176 3.61 -12.46 8.84
N PRO A 177 3.14 -13.41 8.00
CA PRO A 177 1.78 -13.36 7.49
C PRO A 177 0.75 -13.31 8.60
N PRO A 178 -0.36 -12.56 8.42
CA PRO A 178 -1.54 -12.78 9.23
C PRO A 178 -1.98 -14.25 9.07
N THR A 179 -2.36 -14.87 10.18
CA THR A 179 -2.91 -16.23 10.13
C THR A 179 -4.29 -16.19 9.45
N ALA A 180 -4.77 -17.34 8.97
CA ALA A 180 -6.14 -17.44 8.47
C ALA A 180 -7.17 -16.99 9.53
N GLU A 181 -6.86 -17.20 10.81
CA GLU A 181 -7.66 -16.73 11.94
C GLU A 181 -7.61 -15.20 12.11
N THR A 182 -6.50 -14.54 11.77
CA THR A 182 -6.44 -13.07 11.73
C THR A 182 -7.30 -12.53 10.59
N LEU A 183 -7.21 -13.14 9.41
CA LEU A 183 -8.01 -12.73 8.25
C LEU A 183 -9.50 -12.93 8.48
N SER A 184 -9.90 -14.07 9.08
CA SER A 184 -11.31 -14.32 9.42
C SER A 184 -11.86 -13.34 10.47
N ARG A 185 -10.98 -12.72 11.26
CA ARG A 185 -11.34 -11.72 12.27
C ARG A 185 -11.47 -10.30 11.73
N LEU A 186 -11.10 -10.01 10.47
CA LEU A 186 -11.14 -8.65 9.93
C LEU A 186 -12.53 -8.03 10.03
N THR A 187 -13.57 -8.75 9.63
CA THR A 187 -14.96 -8.26 9.73
C THR A 187 -15.36 -7.99 11.18
N SER A 188 -15.08 -8.92 12.10
CA SER A 188 -15.41 -8.72 13.53
C SER A 188 -14.61 -7.58 14.16
N ALA A 189 -13.36 -7.38 13.75
CA ALA A 189 -12.53 -6.28 14.23
C ALA A 189 -13.05 -4.94 13.70
N PHE A 190 -13.43 -4.89 12.42
CA PHE A 190 -14.09 -3.73 11.83
C PHE A 190 -15.40 -3.39 12.55
N ASP A 191 -16.22 -4.40 12.90
CA ASP A 191 -17.47 -4.20 13.62
C ASP A 191 -17.23 -3.58 15.01
N ALA A 192 -16.27 -4.13 15.75
CA ALA A 192 -15.89 -3.61 17.07
C ALA A 192 -15.36 -2.17 16.98
N GLU A 193 -14.46 -1.89 16.03
CA GLU A 193 -13.90 -0.55 15.84
C GLU A 193 -14.97 0.46 15.40
N LEU A 194 -15.92 0.04 14.57
CA LEU A 194 -17.05 0.88 14.16
C LEU A 194 -17.98 1.20 15.34
N GLU A 195 -18.27 0.21 16.19
CA GLU A 195 -19.06 0.40 17.41
C GLU A 195 -18.37 1.39 18.37
N ASP A 196 -17.07 1.19 18.62
CA ASP A 196 -16.26 2.07 19.46
C ASP A 196 -16.22 3.50 18.91
N ALA A 197 -16.05 3.66 17.59
CA ALA A 197 -16.06 4.96 16.93
C ALA A 197 -17.42 5.66 17.02
N MET A 198 -18.52 4.91 16.87
CA MET A 198 -19.88 5.46 17.05
C MET A 198 -20.12 5.90 18.50
N ALA A 199 -19.70 5.08 19.47
CA ALA A 199 -19.79 5.43 20.87
C ALA A 199 -18.94 6.66 21.22
N PHE A 200 -17.73 6.77 20.65
CA PHE A 200 -16.88 7.94 20.83
C PHE A 200 -17.54 9.21 20.26
N ARG A 201 -18.07 9.14 19.04
CA ARG A 201 -18.79 10.25 18.42
C ARG A 201 -19.95 10.71 19.31
N GLN A 202 -20.77 9.80 19.80
CA GLN A 202 -21.87 10.13 20.70
C GLN A 202 -21.38 10.83 21.97
N ARG A 203 -20.25 10.38 22.54
CA ARG A 203 -19.62 11.06 23.69
C ARG A 203 -19.14 12.46 23.34
N CYS A 204 -18.58 12.68 22.15
CA CYS A 204 -18.19 14.02 21.68
C CYS A 204 -19.40 14.95 21.62
N GLU A 205 -20.48 14.50 20.97
CA GLU A 205 -21.72 15.26 20.81
C GLU A 205 -22.31 15.61 22.18
N THR A 206 -22.41 14.64 23.10
CA THR A 206 -22.88 14.90 24.46
C THR A 206 -21.98 15.85 25.25
N TYR A 207 -20.65 15.77 25.09
CA TYR A 207 -19.73 16.69 25.75
C TYR A 207 -19.87 18.11 25.18
N GLU A 208 -19.96 18.25 23.86
CA GLU A 208 -20.17 19.53 23.20
C GLU A 208 -21.50 20.19 23.64
N GLU A 209 -22.59 19.42 23.69
CA GLU A 209 -23.88 19.88 24.22
C GLU A 209 -23.76 20.38 25.66
N GLN A 210 -23.00 19.67 26.52
CA GLN A 210 -22.77 20.07 27.91
C GLN A 210 -21.93 21.36 28.02
N GLN A 211 -20.88 21.51 27.21
CA GLN A 211 -20.06 22.71 27.19
C GLN A 211 -20.83 23.92 26.63
N ILE A 212 -21.66 23.73 25.61
CA ILE A 212 -22.55 24.78 25.09
C ILE A 212 -23.57 25.17 26.17
N ALA A 213 -24.19 24.19 26.85
CA ALA A 213 -25.16 24.44 27.91
C ALA A 213 -24.55 25.16 29.13
N SER A 214 -23.24 24.99 29.39
CA SER A 214 -22.52 25.72 30.44
C SER A 214 -22.13 27.15 30.02
N GLY A 215 -22.42 27.56 28.78
CA GLY A 215 -22.12 28.88 28.25
C GLY A 215 -20.74 29.02 27.61
N ARG A 216 -20.01 27.92 27.41
CA ARG A 216 -18.71 27.94 26.73
C ARG A 216 -18.91 28.13 25.22
N SER A 217 -18.05 28.94 24.61
CA SER A 217 -18.10 29.20 23.17
C SER A 217 -17.47 28.04 22.39
N VAL A 218 -18.13 27.54 21.34
CA VAL A 218 -17.55 26.53 20.43
C VAL A 218 -16.31 27.02 19.68
N PHE A 219 -16.06 28.34 19.69
CA PHE A 219 -14.86 28.95 19.10
C PHE A 219 -13.71 29.12 20.11
N ASP A 220 -13.89 28.69 21.35
CA ASP A 220 -12.81 28.61 22.33
C ASP A 220 -11.75 27.62 21.84
N ALA A 221 -10.49 28.05 21.78
CA ALA A 221 -9.39 27.19 21.32
C ALA A 221 -9.22 25.95 22.22
N ASP A 222 -9.63 26.07 23.49
CA ASP A 222 -9.57 25.01 24.48
C ASP A 222 -10.90 24.26 24.62
N PHE A 223 -11.86 24.44 23.71
CA PHE A 223 -13.21 23.85 23.84
C PHE A 223 -13.21 22.33 24.03
N TYR A 224 -12.25 21.62 23.40
CA TYR A 224 -12.12 20.15 23.51
C TYR A 224 -10.90 19.70 24.33
N SER A 225 -10.16 20.59 25.00
CA SER A 225 -8.92 20.22 25.68
C SER A 225 -9.16 19.17 26.78
N GLU A 226 -10.19 19.37 27.61
CA GLU A 226 -10.56 18.46 28.71
C GLU A 226 -11.16 17.13 28.21
N PHE A 227 -11.70 17.10 26.99
CA PHE A 227 -12.36 15.88 26.48
C PHE A 227 -11.39 14.72 26.28
N GLY A 228 -10.13 15.02 25.98
CA GLY A 228 -9.10 14.04 25.62
C GLY A 228 -8.24 13.53 26.77
N GLU A 229 -8.18 14.21 27.92
CA GLU A 229 -7.16 13.97 28.95
C GLU A 229 -7.23 12.58 29.61
N ASP A 230 -8.43 12.03 29.78
CA ASP A 230 -8.65 10.76 30.51
C ASP A 230 -8.98 9.55 29.61
N ARG A 231 -8.78 9.66 28.29
CA ARG A 231 -9.32 8.67 27.34
C ARG A 231 -8.23 7.87 26.64
N ALA A 232 -8.46 6.56 26.58
CA ALA A 232 -7.67 5.67 25.72
C ALA A 232 -7.78 6.12 24.26
N SER A 233 -6.73 5.86 23.47
CA SER A 233 -6.75 6.13 22.04
C SER A 233 -7.97 5.45 21.39
N ILE A 234 -8.72 6.22 20.60
CA ILE A 234 -9.85 5.70 19.82
C ILE A 234 -9.41 4.89 18.63
N SER A 235 -8.16 5.08 18.18
CA SER A 235 -7.60 4.31 17.10
C SER A 235 -7.16 2.95 17.64
N SER A 236 -7.48 1.90 16.91
CA SER A 236 -6.77 0.63 17.05
C SER A 236 -5.26 0.87 16.99
N SER A 237 -4.49 -0.03 17.61
CA SER A 237 -3.03 0.06 17.53
C SER A 237 -2.60 -0.03 16.08
N VAL A 238 -1.68 0.86 15.69
CA VAL A 238 -1.08 0.88 14.36
C VAL A 238 -0.65 -0.54 13.95
N GLY A 239 -1.17 -1.02 12.82
CA GLY A 239 -0.95 -2.40 12.38
C GLY A 239 0.50 -2.67 11.97
N LEU A 240 0.90 -3.94 11.83
CA LEU A 240 2.24 -4.28 11.32
C LEU A 240 2.50 -3.74 9.90
N GLU A 241 1.46 -3.55 9.10
CA GLU A 241 1.56 -2.91 7.78
C GLU A 241 1.91 -1.42 7.84
N GLU A 242 1.51 -0.78 8.93
CA GLU A 242 1.78 0.63 9.18
C GLU A 242 3.14 0.81 9.88
N THR A 243 3.72 -0.30 10.37
CA THR A 243 5.07 -0.34 10.90
C THR A 243 6.08 -0.46 9.76
N VAL A 244 6.94 0.55 9.62
CA VAL A 244 8.05 0.50 8.67
C VAL A 244 9.16 -0.39 9.25
N LEU A 245 9.28 -1.61 8.73
CA LEU A 245 10.44 -2.45 9.02
C LEU A 245 11.64 -1.95 8.22
N TYR A 246 12.56 -1.25 8.88
CA TYR A 246 13.84 -0.87 8.30
C TYR A 246 14.66 -2.11 7.96
N VAL A 247 15.02 -2.27 6.69
CA VAL A 247 15.96 -3.31 6.24
C VAL A 247 17.32 -2.65 6.01
N PRO A 248 18.34 -2.95 6.82
CA PRO A 248 19.66 -2.35 6.63
C PRO A 248 20.21 -2.65 5.23
N ARG A 249 20.85 -1.65 4.59
CA ARG A 249 21.46 -1.77 3.24
C ARG A 249 22.37 -2.98 3.08
N LYS A 250 23.07 -3.38 4.15
CA LYS A 250 23.90 -4.59 4.17
C LYS A 250 23.09 -5.86 3.91
N VAL A 251 21.88 -5.97 4.48
CA VAL A 251 20.96 -7.09 4.27
C VAL A 251 20.41 -7.08 2.85
N GLN A 252 19.99 -5.91 2.36
CA GLN A 252 19.49 -5.75 0.99
C GLN A 252 20.57 -6.13 -0.04
N ASN A 253 21.79 -5.57 0.08
CA ASN A 253 22.92 -5.90 -0.78
C ASN A 253 23.30 -7.39 -0.70
N HIS A 254 23.23 -7.98 0.50
CA HIS A 254 23.47 -9.41 0.66
C HIS A 254 22.43 -10.24 -0.09
N TRP A 255 21.14 -9.88 -0.03
CA TRP A 255 20.07 -10.54 -0.78
C TRP A 255 20.23 -10.38 -2.30
N VAL A 256 20.47 -9.15 -2.79
CA VAL A 256 20.68 -8.86 -4.22
C VAL A 256 21.89 -9.64 -4.75
N SER A 257 23.02 -9.61 -4.03
CA SER A 257 24.23 -10.34 -4.44
C SER A 257 24.04 -11.86 -4.43
N ARG A 258 23.23 -12.40 -3.51
CA ARG A 258 22.88 -13.82 -3.49
C ARG A 258 22.05 -14.20 -4.71
N ARG A 259 21.07 -13.36 -5.09
CA ARG A 259 20.24 -13.56 -6.28
C ARG A 259 21.05 -13.44 -7.57
N GLN A 260 21.92 -12.44 -7.68
CA GLN A 260 22.83 -12.29 -8.82
C GLN A 260 23.76 -13.51 -8.95
N ARG A 261 24.37 -13.98 -7.84
CA ARG A 261 25.21 -15.18 -7.84
C ARG A 261 24.44 -16.43 -8.27
N ALA A 262 23.20 -16.60 -7.81
CA ALA A 262 22.35 -17.71 -8.25
C ALA A 262 22.07 -17.63 -9.76
N GLY A 263 21.72 -16.44 -10.28
CA GLY A 263 21.49 -16.20 -11.70
C GLY A 263 22.72 -16.44 -12.57
N THR A 264 23.90 -15.96 -12.15
CA THR A 264 25.15 -16.21 -12.88
C THR A 264 25.52 -17.69 -12.89
N THR A 265 25.31 -18.39 -11.77
CA THR A 265 25.59 -19.84 -11.69
C THR A 265 24.66 -20.62 -12.62
N PHE A 266 23.36 -20.34 -12.58
CA PHE A 266 22.38 -20.97 -13.48
C PHE A 266 22.66 -20.68 -14.95
N GLY A 267 22.92 -19.41 -15.30
CA GLY A 267 23.26 -18.99 -16.65
C GLY A 267 24.55 -19.64 -17.17
N SER A 268 25.57 -19.77 -16.32
CA SER A 268 26.81 -20.47 -16.67
C SER A 268 26.60 -21.96 -16.93
N GLY A 269 25.71 -22.61 -16.17
CA GLY A 269 25.34 -24.02 -16.37
C GLY A 269 24.65 -24.25 -17.71
N ILE A 270 23.67 -23.40 -18.07
CA ILE A 270 23.01 -23.44 -19.39
C ILE A 270 24.02 -23.19 -20.51
N GLY A 271 24.88 -22.18 -20.37
CA GLY A 271 25.92 -21.87 -21.36
C GLY A 271 26.86 -23.05 -21.57
N ALA A 272 27.33 -23.70 -20.50
CA ALA A 272 28.19 -24.87 -20.58
C ALA A 272 27.48 -26.06 -21.27
N ALA A 273 26.22 -26.33 -20.95
CA ALA A 273 25.42 -27.38 -21.59
C ALA A 273 25.23 -27.10 -23.09
N PHE A 274 24.96 -25.86 -23.48
CA PHE A 274 24.86 -25.44 -24.87
C PHE A 274 26.17 -25.63 -25.63
N VAL A 275 27.30 -25.16 -25.06
CA VAL A 275 28.64 -25.35 -25.66
C VAL A 275 28.96 -26.84 -25.81
N ALA A 276 28.66 -27.67 -24.81
CA ALA A 276 28.86 -29.11 -24.89
C ALA A 276 28.02 -29.76 -26.00
N ALA A 277 26.76 -29.36 -26.17
CA ALA A 277 25.89 -29.83 -27.24
C ALA A 277 26.43 -29.45 -28.63
N VAL A 278 26.92 -28.21 -28.80
CA VAL A 278 27.56 -27.75 -30.04
C VAL A 278 28.82 -28.57 -30.35
N ILE A 279 29.68 -28.82 -29.36
CA ILE A 279 30.89 -29.64 -29.54
C ILE A 279 30.53 -31.07 -29.95
N GLN A 280 29.53 -31.69 -29.32
CA GLN A 280 29.08 -33.03 -29.69
C GLN A 280 28.51 -33.08 -31.11
N LEU A 281 27.71 -32.08 -31.50
CA LEU A 281 27.17 -31.96 -32.85
C LEU A 281 28.29 -31.83 -33.90
N VAL A 282 29.29 -30.98 -33.66
CA VAL A 282 30.44 -30.80 -34.56
C VAL A 282 31.25 -32.10 -34.69
N ARG A 283 31.47 -32.83 -33.58
CA ARG A 283 32.13 -34.15 -33.61
C ARG A 283 31.34 -35.17 -34.42
N ALA A 284 30.01 -35.19 -34.26
CA ALA A 284 29.13 -36.09 -35.00
C ALA A 284 29.14 -35.80 -36.52
N LEU A 285 29.17 -34.52 -36.91
CA LEU A 285 29.27 -34.12 -38.32
C LEU A 285 30.61 -34.53 -38.94
N ARG A 286 31.74 -34.22 -38.27
CA ARG A 286 33.08 -34.62 -38.76
C ARG A 286 33.25 -36.14 -38.86
N GLY A 287 32.65 -36.89 -37.94
CA GLY A 287 32.67 -38.36 -37.99
C GLY A 287 31.91 -38.96 -39.17
N LYS A 288 30.91 -38.25 -39.72
CA LYS A 288 30.19 -38.67 -40.94
C LYS A 288 31.02 -38.42 -42.20
N ASP A 289 31.70 -37.28 -42.28
CA ASP A 289 32.56 -36.95 -43.43
C ASP A 289 33.73 -37.93 -43.57
N ALA A 290 34.31 -38.38 -42.44
CA ALA A 290 35.36 -39.41 -42.42
C ALA A 290 34.87 -40.79 -42.90
N LYS A 291 33.58 -41.11 -42.75
CA LYS A 291 33.00 -42.36 -43.30
C LYS A 291 32.69 -42.27 -44.79
N LEU A 292 32.42 -41.07 -45.31
CA LEU A 292 32.13 -40.85 -46.74
C LEU A 292 33.40 -40.76 -47.60
N SER A 293 34.57 -40.58 -47.00
CA SER A 293 35.89 -40.52 -47.66
C SER A 293 36.65 -41.87 -47.62
N GLY A 294 35.95 -42.97 -47.34
CA GLY A 294 36.51 -44.33 -47.46
C GLY A 294 37.07 -44.58 -48.86
N PRO A 295 38.18 -45.33 -48.99
CA PRO A 295 38.97 -45.41 -50.21
C PRO A 295 38.11 -45.88 -51.38
N SER A 296 38.04 -45.06 -52.44
CA SER A 296 37.62 -45.54 -53.73
C SER A 296 38.65 -46.58 -54.18
N GLU A 297 38.36 -47.86 -53.96
CA GLU A 297 39.05 -48.94 -54.66
C GLU A 297 38.82 -48.72 -56.16
N LEU A 298 39.80 -48.05 -56.79
CA LEU A 298 39.99 -48.05 -58.21
C LEU A 298 40.32 -49.49 -58.62
N ARG A 299 39.33 -50.14 -59.25
CA ARG A 299 39.54 -51.29 -60.12
C ARG A 299 40.29 -50.88 -61.38
#